data_AF-A0A938EVT6-F1
#
_entry.id   AF-A0A938EVT6-F1
#
_cell.length_a   1.000
_cell.length_b   1.000
_cell.length_c   1.000
_cell.angle_alpha   90.00
_cell.angle_beta   90.00
_cell.angle_gamma   90.00
#
_symmetry.space_group_name_H-M   'P 1'
#
loop_
_entity.id
_entity.type
_entity.pdbx_description
1 polymer ?
#
loop_
_entity_poly.entity_id
_entity_poly.type
_entity_poly.pdbx_seq_one_letter_code
_entity_poly.pdbx_strand_id
1 'polypeptide(L)'
;MKYKLDSYEKNIEKEAKDYKKVSDQKKEKIEKILEKSSKNRVITLRLNDRDLKRLQSIAVSEGMPYQTLISSILHKYINNRLVDKNEVLKISELLK
;
A
#
# COMPACT_ATOMS: atom_id res chain seq x y z
N MET A 1 -19.90 30.50 23.14
CA MET A 1 -19.55 30.84 21.73
C MET A 1 -20.17 29.78 20.83
N LYS A 2 -20.95 30.16 19.81
CA LYS A 2 -21.48 29.21 18.81
C LYS A 2 -20.41 29.04 17.73
N TYR A 3 -19.79 27.85 17.67
CA TYR A 3 -18.84 27.52 16.61
C TYR A 3 -19.56 27.43 15.26
N LYS A 4 -18.99 28.06 14.23
CA LYS A 4 -19.54 28.05 12.87
C LYS A 4 -18.95 26.86 12.13
N LEU A 5 -19.73 25.80 12.01
CA LEU A 5 -19.34 24.59 11.29
C LEU A 5 -19.06 24.92 9.82
N ASP A 6 -17.95 24.40 9.30
CA ASP A 6 -17.62 24.48 7.88
C ASP A 6 -18.50 23.54 7.03
N SER A 7 -18.33 23.59 5.71
CA SER A 7 -19.12 22.79 4.77
C SER A 7 -18.89 21.28 4.92
N TYR A 8 -17.69 20.86 5.33
CA TYR A 8 -17.34 19.46 5.57
C TYR A 8 -17.96 18.98 6.88
N GLU A 9 -17.83 19.75 7.96
CA GLU A 9 -18.39 19.42 9.27
C GLU A 9 -19.92 19.33 9.24
N LYS A 10 -20.59 20.21 8.47
CA LYS A 10 -22.05 20.14 8.27
C LYS A 10 -22.50 18.91 7.49
N ASN A 11 -21.68 18.41 6.56
CA ASN A 11 -22.00 17.18 5.84
C ASN A 11 -21.83 15.96 6.74
N ILE A 12 -20.78 15.91 7.56
CA ILE A 12 -20.63 14.88 8.60
C ILE A 12 -21.82 14.89 9.56
N GLU A 13 -22.25 16.07 10.02
CA GLU A 13 -23.40 16.20 10.94
C GLU A 13 -24.71 15.71 10.30
N LYS A 14 -24.90 15.93 9.00
CA LYS A 14 -26.05 15.40 8.25
C LYS A 14 -25.99 13.89 8.11
N GLU A 15 -24.85 13.33 7.70
CA GLU A 15 -24.66 11.89 7.52
C GLU A 15 -24.69 11.13 8.85
N ALA A 16 -24.25 11.75 9.94
CA ALA A 16 -24.29 11.17 11.29
C ALA A 16 -25.73 10.88 11.75
N LYS A 17 -26.74 11.62 11.25
CA LYS A 17 -28.15 11.37 11.55
C LYS A 17 -28.68 10.08 10.91
N ASP A 18 -28.08 9.66 9.79
CA ASP A 18 -28.39 8.41 9.10
C ASP A 18 -27.49 7.25 9.53
N TYR A 19 -26.74 7.41 10.63
CA TYR A 19 -25.90 6.38 11.18
C TYR A 19 -26.73 5.15 11.58
N LYS A 20 -26.64 4.10 10.76
CA LYS A 20 -27.17 2.77 11.09
C LYS A 20 -26.04 1.91 11.63
N LYS A 21 -26.19 1.42 12.87
CA LYS A 21 -25.32 0.37 13.41
C LYS A 21 -25.31 -0.80 12.44
N VAL A 22 -24.13 -1.17 11.97
CA VAL A 22 -23.93 -2.44 11.25
C VAL A 22 -24.36 -3.58 12.17
N SER A 23 -25.08 -4.57 11.61
CA SER A 23 -25.42 -5.80 12.32
C SER A 23 -24.16 -6.45 12.91
N ASP A 24 -24.27 -7.01 14.12
CA ASP A 24 -23.16 -7.62 14.86
C ASP A 24 -22.41 -8.66 14.01
N GLN A 25 -23.14 -9.42 13.18
CA GLN A 25 -22.55 -10.39 12.25
C GLN A 25 -21.66 -9.75 11.17
N LYS A 26 -22.04 -8.56 10.68
CA LYS A 26 -21.27 -7.83 9.67
C LYS A 26 -20.04 -7.18 10.29
N LYS A 27 -20.18 -6.67 11.52
CA LYS A 27 -19.05 -6.16 12.31
C LYS A 27 -18.02 -7.25 12.58
N GLU A 28 -18.45 -8.43 13.03
CA GLU A 28 -17.55 -9.56 13.31
C GLU A 28 -16.83 -10.06 12.05
N LYS A 29 -17.50 -10.08 10.89
CA LYS A 29 -16.85 -10.39 9.61
C LYS A 29 -15.78 -9.38 9.23
N ILE A 30 -16.07 -8.09 9.39
CA ILE A 30 -15.12 -7.01 9.08
C ILE A 30 -13.92 -7.09 10.03
N GLU A 31 -14.16 -7.28 11.33
CA GLU A 31 -13.11 -7.47 12.33
C GLU A 31 -12.22 -8.68 12.00
N LYS A 32 -12.82 -9.84 11.66
CA LYS A 32 -12.06 -11.04 11.26
C LYS A 32 -11.20 -10.81 10.01
N ILE A 33 -11.70 -10.06 9.03
CA ILE A 33 -10.94 -9.73 7.81
C ILE A 33 -9.75 -8.84 8.19
N LEU A 34 -9.99 -7.78 8.96
CA LEU A 34 -8.95 -6.85 9.43
C LEU A 34 -7.88 -7.56 10.27
N GLU A 35 -8.29 -8.45 11.18
CA GLU A 35 -7.36 -9.26 11.98
C GLU A 35 -6.49 -10.17 11.11
N LYS A 36 -7.06 -10.77 10.05
CA LYS A 36 -6.32 -11.65 9.15
C LYS A 36 -5.31 -10.87 8.30
N SER A 37 -5.67 -9.67 7.87
CA SER A 37 -4.83 -8.78 7.05
C SER A 37 -3.73 -8.09 7.85
N SER A 38 -3.91 -7.90 9.16
CA SER A 38 -2.98 -7.17 10.02
C SER A 38 -1.82 -8.03 10.55
N LYS A 39 -1.79 -9.33 10.24
CA LYS A 39 -0.72 -10.24 10.68
C LYS A 39 0.56 -10.01 9.88
N ASN A 40 1.34 -9.03 10.31
CA ASN A 40 2.67 -8.76 9.79
C ASN A 40 3.67 -9.77 10.36
N ARG A 41 4.56 -10.29 9.50
CA ARG A 41 5.69 -11.13 9.90
C ARG A 41 6.98 -10.48 9.46
N VAL A 42 7.98 -10.49 10.34
CA VAL A 42 9.33 -9.98 10.04
C VAL A 42 10.09 -11.04 9.26
N ILE A 43 10.71 -10.64 8.16
CA ILE A 43 11.59 -11.49 7.36
C ILE A 43 13.03 -10.98 7.48
N THR A 44 13.99 -11.88 7.66
CA THR A 44 15.42 -11.55 7.62
C THR A 44 15.98 -11.98 6.27
N LEU A 45 16.61 -11.05 5.55
CA LEU A 45 17.21 -11.30 4.24
C LEU A 45 18.71 -11.03 4.31
N ARG A 46 19.53 -11.94 3.78
CA ARG A 46 20.97 -11.70 3.57
C ARG A 46 21.19 -11.21 2.15
N LEU A 47 21.85 -10.07 2.03
CA LEU A 47 22.22 -9.46 0.76
C LEU A 47 23.73 -9.22 0.78
N ASN A 48 24.37 -9.26 -0.39
CA ASN A 48 25.75 -8.79 -0.49
C ASN A 48 25.79 -7.25 -0.40
N ASP A 49 26.94 -6.70 -0.02
CA ASP A 49 27.11 -5.26 0.20
C ASP A 49 26.83 -4.43 -1.08
N ARG A 50 27.21 -4.97 -2.23
CA ARG A 50 27.04 -4.33 -3.54
C ARG A 50 25.56 -4.13 -3.88
N ASP A 51 24.74 -5.15 -3.69
CA ASP A 51 23.30 -5.14 -3.96
C ASP A 51 22.57 -4.25 -2.97
N LEU A 52 22.95 -4.29 -1.68
CA LEU A 52 22.38 -3.42 -0.66
C LEU A 52 22.62 -1.93 -1.00
N LYS A 53 23.85 -1.57 -1.39
CA LYS A 53 24.18 -0.20 -1.82
C LYS A 53 23.38 0.23 -3.04
N ARG A 54 23.21 -0.67 -4.01
CA ARG A 54 22.42 -0.39 -5.21
C ARG A 54 20.94 -0.17 -4.88
N LEU A 55 20.36 -0.99 -4.01
CA LEU A 55 18.99 -0.81 -3.52
C LEU A 55 18.82 0.53 -2.80
N GLN A 56 19.77 0.92 -1.95
CA GLN A 56 19.75 2.22 -1.27
C GLN A 56 19.79 3.38 -2.26
N SER A 57 20.64 3.31 -3.29
CA SER A 57 20.73 4.32 -4.34
C SER A 57 19.41 4.48 -5.12
N ILE A 58 18.76 3.37 -5.48
CA ILE A 58 17.46 3.38 -6.14
C ILE A 58 16.39 3.97 -5.21
N ALA A 59 16.37 3.58 -3.94
CA ALA A 59 15.40 4.05 -2.97
C ALA A 59 15.50 5.57 -2.74
N VAL A 60 16.73 6.10 -2.64
CA VAL A 60 16.98 7.54 -2.58
C VAL A 60 16.45 8.25 -3.83
N SER A 61 16.68 7.67 -5.01
CA SER A 61 16.19 8.24 -6.28
C SER A 61 14.65 8.24 -6.35
N GLU A 62 13.98 7.26 -5.75
CA GLU A 62 12.52 7.22 -5.61
C GLU A 62 11.99 8.03 -4.40
N GLY A 63 12.87 8.64 -3.60
CA GLY A 63 12.49 9.43 -2.43
C GLY A 63 11.90 8.62 -1.27
N MET A 64 12.28 7.34 -1.13
CA MET A 64 11.72 6.43 -0.14
C MET A 64 12.80 5.62 0.60
N PRO A 65 12.52 5.08 1.80
CA PRO A 65 13.45 4.16 2.48
C PRO A 65 13.66 2.87 1.68
N TYR A 66 14.87 2.30 1.72
CA TYR A 66 15.19 1.08 0.98
C TYR A 66 14.35 -0.13 1.46
N GLN A 67 13.97 -0.17 2.73
CA GLN A 67 13.07 -1.20 3.26
C GLN A 67 11.70 -1.10 2.60
N THR A 68 11.17 0.12 2.46
CA THR A 68 9.88 0.39 1.80
C THR A 68 9.95 0.03 0.32
N LEU A 69 11.07 0.29 -0.35
CA LEU A 69 11.29 -0.13 -1.73
C LEU A 69 11.24 -1.66 -1.86
N ILE A 70 11.95 -2.38 -0.98
CA ILE A 70 11.93 -3.86 -0.95
C ILE A 70 10.50 -4.38 -0.76
N SER A 71 9.75 -3.83 0.19
CA SER A 71 8.34 -4.20 0.41
C SER A 71 7.48 -3.91 -0.83
N SER A 72 7.65 -2.74 -1.46
CA SER A 72 6.95 -2.36 -2.68
C SER A 72 7.21 -3.33 -3.83
N ILE A 73 8.48 -3.73 -4.04
CA ILE A 73 8.85 -4.72 -5.06
C ILE A 73 8.20 -6.07 -4.78
N LEU A 74 8.24 -6.57 -3.54
CA LEU A 74 7.59 -7.82 -3.16
C LEU A 74 6.07 -7.78 -3.39
N HIS A 75 5.42 -6.68 -3.02
CA HIS A 75 4.00 -6.49 -3.31
C HIS A 75 3.71 -6.45 -4.81
N LYS A 76 4.50 -5.75 -5.61
CA LYS A 76 4.34 -5.71 -7.07
C LYS A 76 4.56 -7.10 -7.69
N TYR A 77 5.55 -7.84 -7.21
CA TYR A 77 5.86 -9.18 -7.69
C TYR A 77 4.72 -10.17 -7.42
N ILE A 78 4.24 -10.25 -6.17
CA ILE A 78 3.14 -11.15 -5.78
C ILE A 78 1.84 -10.85 -6.53
N ASN A 79 1.60 -9.58 -6.85
CA ASN A 79 0.41 -9.17 -7.60
C ASN A 79 0.59 -9.25 -9.13
N ASN A 80 1.70 -9.81 -9.64
CA ASN A 80 2.03 -9.86 -11.08
C ASN A 80 2.04 -8.48 -11.76
N ARG A 81 2.38 -7.41 -11.02
CA ARG A 81 2.47 -6.03 -11.50
C ARG A 81 3.91 -5.55 -11.67
N LEU A 82 4.89 -6.40 -11.37
CA LEU A 82 6.29 -6.09 -11.60
C LEU A 82 6.60 -6.35 -13.07
N VAL A 83 6.82 -5.26 -13.82
CA VAL A 83 7.18 -5.32 -15.25
C VAL A 83 8.66 -5.05 -15.39
N ASP A 84 9.39 -5.98 -16.03
CA ASP A 84 10.78 -5.73 -16.37
C ASP A 84 10.84 -4.80 -17.59
N LYS A 85 11.47 -3.64 -17.41
CA LYS A 85 11.67 -2.67 -18.50
C LYS A 85 12.42 -3.29 -19.68
N ASN A 86 13.35 -4.22 -19.43
CA ASN A 86 14.12 -4.86 -20.49
C ASN A 86 13.26 -5.82 -21.33
N GLU A 87 12.29 -6.51 -20.72
CA GLU A 87 11.34 -7.35 -21.46
C GLU A 87 10.46 -6.49 -22.37
N VAL A 88 9.96 -5.36 -21.86
CA VAL A 88 9.15 -4.44 -22.65
C VAL A 88 9.94 -3.86 -23.82
N LEU A 89 11.21 -3.50 -23.62
CA LEU A 89 12.08 -2.99 -24.70
C LEU A 89 12.34 -4.06 -25.77
N LYS A 90 12.65 -5.30 -25.37
CA LYS A 90 12.83 -6.41 -26.32
C LYS A 90 11.57 -6.66 -27.15
N ILE A 91 10.40 -6.68 -26.51
CA ILE A 91 9.13 -6.84 -27.21
C ILE A 91 8.90 -5.67 -28.17
N SER A 92 9.20 -4.44 -27.75
CA SER A 92 9.11 -3.26 -28.62
C SER A 92 10.07 -3.30 -29.81
N GLU A 93 11.25 -3.91 -29.66
CA GLU A 93 12.21 -4.11 -30.76
C GLU A 93 11.75 -5.21 -31.73
N LEU A 94 11.13 -6.28 -31.22
CA LEU A 94 10.59 -7.39 -32.03
C LEU A 94 9.30 -7.02 -32.78
N LEU A 95 8.57 -6.03 -32.32
CA LEU A 95 7.34 -5.52 -32.94
C LEU A 95 7.58 -4.38 -33.94
N LYS A 96 8.83 -3.91 -34.08
CA LYS A 96 9.25 -3.02 -35.16
C LYS A 96 9.61 -3.83 -36.39
#